data_AF-A0A1I8P1B3-F1
#
_entry.id   AF-A0A1I8P1B3-F1
#
_cell.length_a   1.000
_cell.length_b   1.000
_cell.length_c   1.000
_cell.angle_alpha   90.00
_cell.angle_beta   90.00
_cell.angle_gamma   90.00
#
_symmetry.space_group_name_H-M   'P 1'
#
loop_
_entity.id
_entity.type
_entity.pdbx_description
1 polymer ?
#
loop_
_entity_poly.entity_id
_entity_poly.type
_entity_poly.pdbx_seq_one_letter_code
_entity_poly.pdbx_strand_id
1 'polypeptide(L)'
;MNRLLVVFLILFLSKTFAERPDWYPENAAEIEADCKKENGITPEIWSQMLSLDLEDTPPVRSVLLCLVKRKTVYRPENGFEAERLQVGLQQVAKRKCDLNHIKDCGEKFCDLEPEDFKIFSIFKCTLDDRHEKCEKVE
;
A
#
# COMPACT_ATOMS: atom_id res chain seq x y z
N MET A 1 34.88 31.04 9.28
CA MET A 1 33.75 30.88 8.35
C MET A 1 33.69 29.51 7.66
N ASN A 2 34.81 28.82 7.38
CA ASN A 2 34.79 27.52 6.67
C ASN A 2 34.27 26.31 7.47
N ARG A 3 34.29 26.32 8.81
CA ARG A 3 33.84 25.15 9.61
C ARG A 3 32.32 25.02 9.74
N LEU A 4 31.58 26.13 9.68
CA LEU A 4 30.11 26.13 9.75
C LEU A 4 29.45 25.62 8.46
N LEU A 5 30.08 25.87 7.31
CA LEU A 5 29.63 25.38 6.00
C LEU A 5 29.67 23.85 5.89
N VAL A 6 30.67 23.21 6.50
CA VAL A 6 30.81 21.73 6.48
C VAL A 6 29.72 21.05 7.32
N VAL A 7 29.30 21.65 8.44
CA VAL A 7 28.23 21.11 9.30
C VAL A 7 26.87 21.18 8.62
N PHE A 8 26.57 22.28 7.91
CA PHE A 8 25.36 22.38 7.11
C PHE A 8 25.33 21.35 5.97
N LEU A 9 26.47 21.09 5.32
CA LEU A 9 26.56 20.10 4.23
C LEU A 9 26.30 18.66 4.69
N ILE A 10 26.66 18.29 5.93
CA ILE A 10 26.38 16.96 6.50
C ILE A 10 24.89 16.83 6.87
N LEU A 11 24.27 17.89 7.39
CA LEU A 11 22.84 17.91 7.73
C LEU A 11 21.92 17.88 6.50
N PHE A 12 22.40 18.33 5.33
CA PHE A 12 21.66 18.21 4.06
C PHE A 12 21.82 16.84 3.37
N LEU A 13 22.77 16.00 3.81
CA LEU A 13 23.00 14.66 3.26
C LEU A 13 22.19 13.56 3.93
N SER A 14 21.50 13.84 5.04
CA SER A 14 20.33 13.05 5.46
C SER A 14 19.16 13.36 4.53
N LYS A 15 19.34 13.12 3.22
CA LYS A 15 18.23 12.86 2.33
C LYS A 15 17.53 11.65 2.93
N THR A 16 16.38 11.92 3.50
CA THR A 16 15.44 10.95 4.04
C THR A 16 15.02 10.01 2.92
N PHE A 17 15.85 9.01 2.62
CA PHE A 17 15.33 7.74 2.14
C PHE A 17 14.32 7.33 3.21
N ALA A 18 13.04 7.32 2.86
CA ALA A 18 12.03 6.74 3.72
C ALA A 18 12.44 5.27 3.89
N GLU A 19 13.14 4.97 4.98
CA GLU A 19 13.65 3.65 5.26
C GLU A 19 12.46 2.68 5.25
N ARG A 20 12.62 1.56 4.56
CA ARG A 20 11.67 0.44 4.61
C ARG A 20 11.46 0.10 6.08
N PRO A 21 10.24 0.16 6.62
CA PRO A 21 10.02 -0.23 8.01
C PRO A 21 10.44 -1.68 8.26
N ASP A 22 10.97 -1.98 9.45
CA ASP A 22 11.47 -3.33 9.79
C ASP A 22 10.45 -4.44 9.51
N TRP A 23 9.17 -4.15 9.72
CA TRP A 23 8.07 -5.10 9.51
C TRP A 23 7.75 -5.35 8.02
N TYR A 24 8.11 -4.44 7.10
CA TYR A 24 7.76 -4.56 5.69
C TYR A 24 8.68 -5.59 5.03
N PRO A 25 8.18 -6.57 4.25
CA PRO A 25 9.00 -7.68 3.79
C PRO A 25 10.17 -7.25 2.88
N GLU A 26 11.34 -7.84 3.09
CA GLU A 26 12.51 -7.63 2.22
C GLU A 26 12.29 -8.17 0.81
N ASN A 27 11.54 -9.27 0.69
CA ASN A 27 11.20 -9.90 -0.57
C ASN A 27 9.84 -9.42 -1.13
N ALA A 28 9.46 -8.16 -0.89
CA ALA A 28 8.16 -7.61 -1.34
C ALA A 28 7.89 -7.80 -2.84
N ALA A 29 8.93 -7.71 -3.69
CA ALA A 29 8.82 -7.89 -5.14
C ALA A 29 8.55 -9.36 -5.53
N GLU A 30 9.14 -10.31 -4.80
CA GLU A 30 8.88 -11.75 -4.99
C GLU A 30 7.44 -12.08 -4.56
N ILE A 31 7.00 -11.57 -3.42
CA ILE A 31 5.62 -11.69 -2.94
C ILE A 31 4.63 -11.18 -3.99
N GLU A 32 4.90 -10.04 -4.62
CA GLU A 32 4.06 -9.52 -5.70
C GLU A 32 4.04 -10.43 -6.92
N ALA A 33 5.20 -10.93 -7.35
CA ALA A 33 5.30 -11.85 -8.48
C ALA A 33 4.49 -13.13 -8.23
N ASP A 34 4.61 -13.69 -7.02
CA ASP A 34 3.91 -14.91 -6.62
C ASP A 34 2.40 -14.69 -6.53
N CYS A 35 1.95 -13.63 -5.84
CA CYS A 35 0.52 -13.32 -5.76
C CYS A 35 -0.10 -13.10 -7.14
N LYS A 36 0.61 -12.42 -8.06
CA LYS A 36 0.12 -12.24 -9.44
C LYS A 36 0.00 -13.58 -10.17
N LYS A 37 1.01 -14.43 -10.06
CA LYS A 37 1.05 -15.74 -10.71
C LYS A 37 -0.03 -16.67 -10.18
N GLU A 38 -0.18 -16.76 -8.86
CA GLU A 38 -1.18 -17.61 -8.18
C GLU A 38 -2.61 -17.22 -8.54
N ASN A 39 -2.87 -15.93 -8.79
CA ASN A 39 -4.21 -15.39 -9.06
C ASN A 39 -4.47 -15.06 -10.53
N GLY A 40 -3.58 -15.48 -11.45
CA GLY A 40 -3.77 -15.28 -12.89
C GLY A 40 -3.83 -13.81 -13.33
N ILE A 41 -3.13 -12.93 -12.64
CA ILE A 41 -3.11 -11.49 -12.95
C ILE A 41 -2.27 -11.25 -14.21
N THR A 42 -2.92 -10.74 -15.25
CA THR A 42 -2.25 -10.35 -16.49
C THR A 42 -1.54 -8.99 -16.34
N PRO A 43 -0.57 -8.67 -17.22
CA PRO A 43 0.05 -7.35 -17.23
C PRO A 43 -0.96 -6.19 -17.37
N GLU A 44 -2.03 -6.39 -18.13
CA GLU A 44 -3.09 -5.40 -18.34
C GLU A 44 -3.85 -5.12 -17.05
N ILE A 45 -4.33 -6.18 -16.37
CA ILE A 45 -5.01 -6.06 -15.07
C ILE A 45 -4.08 -5.40 -14.04
N TRP A 46 -2.81 -5.82 -14.00
CA TRP A 46 -1.83 -5.24 -13.08
C TRP A 46 -1.60 -3.75 -13.36
N SER A 47 -1.52 -3.36 -14.63
CA SER A 47 -1.38 -1.96 -15.02
C SER A 47 -2.59 -1.12 -14.59
N GLN A 48 -3.81 -1.66 -14.72
CA GLN A 48 -5.04 -0.99 -14.25
C GLN A 48 -5.01 -0.79 -12.72
N MET A 49 -4.63 -1.83 -11.98
CA MET A 49 -4.46 -1.76 -10.52
C MET A 49 -3.44 -0.69 -10.12
N LEU A 50 -2.29 -0.61 -10.82
CA LEU A 50 -1.27 0.42 -10.58
C LEU A 50 -1.74 1.83 -10.93
N SER A 51 -2.69 1.97 -11.87
CA SER A 51 -3.38 3.24 -12.13
C SER A 51 -4.46 3.59 -11.09
N LEU A 52 -4.63 2.74 -10.06
CA LEU A 52 -5.60 2.90 -8.97
C LEU A 52 -7.05 2.79 -9.44
N ASP A 53 -7.26 2.13 -10.58
CA ASP A 53 -8.57 1.80 -11.10
C ASP A 53 -8.84 0.32 -10.82
N LEU A 54 -9.54 0.06 -9.73
CA LEU A 54 -9.82 -1.29 -9.25
C LEU A 54 -11.15 -1.77 -9.78
N GLU A 55 -11.09 -2.68 -10.75
CA GLU A 55 -12.27 -3.41 -11.22
C GLU A 55 -12.64 -4.52 -10.24
N ASP A 56 -13.95 -4.64 -9.98
CA ASP A 56 -14.46 -5.62 -9.04
C ASP A 56 -14.55 -7.03 -9.65
N THR A 57 -13.42 -7.73 -9.69
CA THR A 57 -13.33 -9.08 -10.26
C THR A 57 -12.70 -10.07 -9.27
N PRO A 58 -13.02 -11.39 -9.34
CA PRO A 58 -12.43 -12.38 -8.45
C PRO A 58 -10.89 -12.41 -8.44
N PRO A 59 -10.18 -12.29 -9.59
CA PRO A 59 -8.72 -12.20 -9.60
C PRO A 59 -8.19 -10.97 -8.85
N VAL A 60 -8.81 -9.80 -9.04
CA VAL A 60 -8.40 -8.55 -8.36
C VAL A 60 -8.60 -8.64 -6.85
N ARG A 61 -9.76 -9.13 -6.40
CA ARG A 61 -10.01 -9.35 -4.96
C ARG A 61 -8.99 -10.32 -4.36
N SER A 62 -8.74 -11.43 -5.06
CA SER A 62 -7.84 -12.49 -4.57
C SER A 62 -6.38 -12.04 -4.51
N VAL A 63 -5.89 -11.31 -5.52
CA VAL A 63 -4.51 -10.79 -5.48
C VAL A 63 -4.35 -9.73 -4.40
N LEU A 64 -5.34 -8.84 -4.18
CA LEU A 64 -5.29 -7.85 -3.10
C LEU A 64 -5.23 -8.55 -1.74
N LEU A 65 -6.07 -9.56 -1.51
CA LEU A 65 -6.04 -10.36 -0.30
C LEU A 65 -4.69 -11.05 -0.09
N CYS A 66 -4.12 -11.65 -1.14
CA CYS A 66 -2.80 -12.27 -1.10
C CYS A 66 -1.71 -11.26 -0.68
N LEU A 67 -1.71 -10.08 -1.31
CA LEU A 67 -0.74 -9.03 -1.02
C LEU A 67 -0.84 -8.52 0.41
N VAL A 68 -2.05 -8.22 0.91
CA VAL A 68 -2.18 -7.69 2.27
C VAL A 68 -1.79 -8.70 3.34
N LYS A 69 -2.06 -9.99 3.14
CA LYS A 69 -1.66 -11.04 4.07
C LYS A 69 -0.15 -11.23 4.07
N ARG A 70 0.46 -11.43 2.89
CA ARG A 70 1.89 -11.72 2.77
C ARG A 70 2.77 -10.51 3.09
N LYS A 71 2.28 -9.29 2.85
CA LYS A 71 2.95 -8.04 3.25
C LYS A 71 2.55 -7.57 4.65
N THR A 72 1.79 -8.38 5.39
CA THR A 72 1.41 -8.14 6.78
C THR A 72 0.60 -6.87 7.02
N VAL A 73 -0.09 -6.35 6.00
CA VAL A 73 -1.07 -5.25 6.10
C VAL A 73 -2.37 -5.75 6.74
N TYR A 74 -2.69 -7.01 6.53
CA TYR A 74 -3.77 -7.70 7.23
C TYR A 74 -3.17 -8.91 7.96
N ARG A 75 -3.35 -8.95 9.27
CA ARG A 75 -2.88 -10.05 10.12
C ARG A 75 -4.07 -10.73 10.78
N PRO A 76 -4.19 -12.07 10.75
CA PRO A 76 -5.35 -12.76 11.34
C PRO A 76 -5.65 -12.37 12.79
N GLU A 77 -4.62 -12.08 13.58
CA GLU A 77 -4.73 -11.73 14.99
C GLU A 77 -5.05 -10.25 15.25
N ASN A 78 -4.73 -9.34 14.32
CA ASN A 78 -4.88 -7.89 14.50
C ASN A 78 -5.85 -7.24 13.50
N GLY A 79 -6.32 -7.98 12.49
CA GLY A 79 -7.14 -7.46 11.40
C GLY A 79 -6.35 -6.57 10.44
N PHE A 80 -7.05 -5.58 9.88
CA PHE A 80 -6.54 -4.59 8.93
C PHE A 80 -5.73 -3.48 9.62
N GLU A 81 -4.53 -3.19 9.11
CA GLU A 81 -3.65 -2.15 9.65
C GLU A 81 -3.45 -1.00 8.66
N ALA A 82 -4.17 0.10 8.90
CA ALA A 82 -4.18 1.28 8.04
C ALA A 82 -2.79 1.87 7.77
N GLU A 83 -1.93 1.96 8.79
CA GLU A 83 -0.55 2.46 8.68
C GLU A 83 0.29 1.61 7.72
N ARG A 84 0.09 0.29 7.75
CA ARG A 84 0.79 -0.64 6.86
C ARG A 84 0.27 -0.54 5.43
N LEU A 85 -1.03 -0.31 5.24
CA LEU A 85 -1.59 -0.05 3.91
C LEU A 85 -0.99 1.24 3.33
N GLN A 86 -0.92 2.33 4.12
CA GLN A 86 -0.32 3.59 3.67
C GLN A 86 1.11 3.38 3.16
N VAL A 87 1.93 2.63 3.92
CA VAL A 87 3.30 2.28 3.50
C VAL A 87 3.27 1.44 2.22
N GLY A 88 2.40 0.44 2.10
CA GLY A 88 2.25 -0.37 0.89
C GLY A 88 1.91 0.47 -0.34
N LEU A 89 0.96 1.40 -0.23
CA LEU A 89 0.59 2.34 -1.30
C LEU A 89 1.74 3.27 -1.67
N GLN A 90 2.54 3.71 -0.69
CA GLN A 90 3.71 4.55 -0.93
C GLN A 90 4.79 3.79 -1.69
N GLN A 91 5.03 2.53 -1.33
CA GLN A 91 6.06 1.70 -1.97
C GLN A 91 5.69 1.29 -3.39
N VAL A 92 4.46 0.80 -3.60
CA VAL A 92 4.00 0.19 -4.86
C VAL A 92 3.43 1.21 -5.83
N ALA A 93 2.46 2.01 -5.38
CA ALA A 93 1.72 2.93 -6.23
C ALA A 93 2.27 4.36 -6.22
N LYS A 94 3.34 4.61 -5.45
CA LYS A 94 3.93 5.95 -5.26
C LYS A 94 2.87 6.96 -4.81
N ARG A 95 2.01 6.53 -3.89
CA ARG A 95 0.96 7.37 -3.27
C ARG A 95 1.08 7.39 -1.76
N LYS A 96 0.99 8.58 -1.19
CA LYS A 96 0.79 8.75 0.26
C LYS A 96 -0.65 9.19 0.47
N CYS A 97 -1.49 8.27 0.94
CA CYS A 97 -2.89 8.56 1.26
C CYS A 97 -3.06 9.01 2.70
N ASP A 98 -4.05 9.85 2.97
CA ASP A 98 -4.40 10.32 4.32
C ASP A 98 -4.70 9.14 5.24
N LEU A 99 -4.05 9.11 6.40
CA LEU A 99 -4.14 7.95 7.27
C LEU A 99 -5.52 7.83 7.92
N ASN A 100 -6.15 8.95 8.26
CA ASN A 100 -7.48 8.93 8.87
C ASN A 100 -8.51 8.41 7.85
N HIS A 101 -8.43 8.83 6.59
CA HIS A 101 -9.26 8.28 5.51
C HIS A 101 -9.10 6.75 5.37
N ILE A 102 -7.87 6.24 5.42
CA ILE A 102 -7.64 4.78 5.39
C ILE A 102 -8.27 4.09 6.60
N LYS A 103 -8.14 4.68 7.80
CA LYS A 103 -8.75 4.15 9.04
C LYS A 103 -10.27 4.11 8.92
N ASP A 104 -10.89 5.20 8.48
CA ASP A 104 -12.33 5.30 8.28
C ASP A 104 -12.84 4.24 7.27
N CYS A 105 -12.12 4.02 6.16
CA CYS A 105 -12.44 2.95 5.22
C CYS A 105 -12.29 1.55 5.84
N GLY A 106 -11.25 1.33 6.65
CA GLY A 106 -11.05 0.07 7.39
C GLY A 106 -12.19 -0.22 8.36
N GLU A 107 -12.59 0.77 9.15
CA GLU A 107 -13.70 0.67 10.12
C GLU A 107 -15.04 0.46 9.42
N LYS A 108 -15.29 1.17 8.31
CA LYS A 108 -16.54 1.06 7.54
C LYS A 108 -16.81 -0.34 7.01
N PHE A 109 -15.76 -1.11 6.74
CA PHE A 109 -15.87 -2.41 6.06
C PHE A 109 -15.34 -3.59 6.89
N CYS A 110 -14.95 -3.40 8.15
CA CYS A 110 -14.29 -4.43 8.97
C CYS A 110 -15.13 -5.72 9.15
N ASP A 111 -16.45 -5.61 9.14
CA ASP A 111 -17.39 -6.72 9.34
C ASP A 111 -17.89 -7.37 8.04
N LEU A 112 -17.41 -6.91 6.86
CA LEU A 112 -17.86 -7.50 5.59
C LEU A 112 -17.35 -8.93 5.40
N GLU A 113 -18.14 -9.77 4.75
CA GLU A 113 -17.67 -11.08 4.27
C GLU A 113 -18.10 -11.27 2.82
N PRO A 114 -17.36 -12.04 2.01
CA PRO A 114 -16.11 -12.73 2.33
C PRO A 114 -14.88 -11.81 2.48
N GLU A 115 -13.83 -12.31 3.12
CA GLU A 115 -12.60 -11.55 3.42
C GLU A 115 -11.92 -10.89 2.21
N ASP A 116 -11.96 -11.52 1.02
CA ASP A 116 -11.44 -10.93 -0.21
C ASP A 116 -12.26 -9.70 -0.65
N PHE A 117 -13.59 -9.76 -0.51
CA PHE A 117 -14.49 -8.65 -0.76
C PHE A 117 -14.34 -7.53 0.28
N LYS A 118 -14.11 -7.87 1.55
CA LYS A 118 -13.74 -6.91 2.61
C LYS A 118 -12.50 -6.12 2.22
N ILE A 119 -11.40 -6.80 1.90
CA ILE A 119 -10.14 -6.14 1.52
C ILE A 119 -10.34 -5.28 0.28
N PHE A 120 -11.01 -5.81 -0.75
CA PHE A 120 -11.34 -5.02 -1.95
C PHE A 120 -12.10 -3.74 -1.61
N SER A 121 -13.13 -3.82 -0.77
CA SER A 121 -13.96 -2.67 -0.38
C SER A 121 -13.15 -1.59 0.35
N ILE A 122 -12.21 -1.99 1.22
CA ILE A 122 -11.29 -1.07 1.91
C ILE A 122 -10.37 -0.35 0.91
N PHE A 123 -9.78 -1.09 -0.04
CA PHE A 123 -8.96 -0.49 -1.09
C PHE A 123 -9.76 0.45 -1.99
N LYS A 124 -10.95 0.03 -2.42
CA LYS A 124 -11.82 0.81 -3.28
C LYS A 124 -12.20 2.13 -2.62
N CYS A 125 -12.65 2.10 -1.36
CA CYS A 125 -12.92 3.28 -0.55
C CYS A 125 -11.71 4.20 -0.38
N THR A 126 -10.52 3.63 -0.14
CA THR A 126 -9.28 4.40 0.00
C THR A 126 -8.94 5.16 -1.29
N LEU A 127 -9.24 4.58 -2.45
CA LEU A 127 -8.80 5.06 -3.76
C LEU A 127 -9.88 5.81 -4.56
N ASP A 128 -11.15 5.74 -4.16
CA ASP A 128 -12.24 6.48 -4.81
C ASP A 128 -12.03 8.00 -4.66
N ASP A 129 -11.58 8.45 -3.49
CA ASP A 129 -11.28 9.87 -3.21
C ASP A 129 -9.79 10.21 -3.41
N ARG A 130 -9.05 9.41 -4.20
CA ARG A 130 -7.58 9.53 -4.34
C ARG A 130 -7.08 10.91 -4.74
N HIS A 131 -7.88 11.71 -5.45
CA HIS A 131 -7.48 13.05 -5.88
C HIS A 131 -7.45 14.06 -4.73
N GLU A 132 -8.23 13.81 -3.67
CA GLU A 132 -8.32 14.67 -2.49
C GLU A 132 -7.55 14.08 -1.30
N LYS A 133 -7.54 12.74 -1.21
CA LYS A 133 -7.02 12.00 -0.06
C LYS A 133 -5.65 11.37 -0.30
N CYS A 134 -5.10 11.42 -1.51
CA CYS A 134 -3.78 10.83 -1.80
C CYS A 134 -2.88 11.75 -2.61
N GLU A 135 -1.64 11.90 -2.15
CA GLU A 135 -0.62 12.67 -2.85
C GLU A 135 0.31 11.73 -3.63
N LYS A 136 0.79 12.19 -4.80
CA LYS A 136 1.88 11.49 -5.49
C LYS A 136 3.17 11.71 -4.72
N VAL A 137 3.93 10.65 -4.51
CA VAL A 137 5.30 10.75 -3.99
C VAL A 137 6.28 10.39 -5.11
N GLU A 138 7.44 11.04 -5.13
CA GLU A 138 8.52 10.79 -6.09
C GLU A 138 9.47 9.69 -5.60
#